data_AF-A0A951E7J1-F1
#
_entry.id   AF-A0A951E7J1-F1
#
_cell.length_a   1.000
_cell.length_b   1.000
_cell.length_c   1.000
_cell.angle_alpha   90.00
_cell.angle_beta   90.00
_cell.angle_gamma   90.00
#
_symmetry.space_group_name_H-M   'P 1'
#
loop_
_entity.id
_entity.type
_entity.pdbx_description
1 polymer ?
#
loop_
_entity_poly.entity_id
_entity_poly.type
_entity_poly.pdbx_seq_one_letter_code
_entity_poly.pdbx_strand_id
1 'polypeptide(L)'
;MMNRFRSLLFVFAAVLSACSDLVSTKVDKRDFAVDIYYPAANEIQLAQQHARQYWQKYASRLGAEPRYLVVTASSILASELNAEFSIKLDRSETSGAYFTQGISSSSKQGVRGFIIFDTQTDRAVGPQGYIIVDVPSRGQIVRVADYTARYIGAGT
;
A
#
# COMPACT_ATOMS: atom_id res chain seq x y z
N MET A 1 -18.43 -52.07 -34.72
CA MET A 1 -18.19 -50.64 -34.99
C MET A 1 -18.93 -49.82 -33.95
N MET A 2 -18.33 -49.55 -32.77
CA MET A 2 -18.80 -48.55 -31.78
C MET A 2 -17.82 -48.55 -30.60
N ASN A 3 -16.67 -47.89 -30.78
CA ASN A 3 -15.63 -47.84 -29.74
C ASN A 3 -14.93 -46.48 -29.66
N ARG A 4 -15.65 -45.37 -29.92
CA ARG A 4 -15.01 -44.04 -30.05
C ARG A 4 -15.71 -42.87 -29.35
N PHE A 5 -16.69 -43.10 -28.49
CA PHE A 5 -17.47 -42.01 -27.87
C PHE A 5 -17.27 -41.81 -26.36
N ARG A 6 -16.41 -42.60 -25.69
CA ARG A 6 -16.18 -42.46 -24.23
C ARG A 6 -14.94 -41.67 -23.83
N SER A 7 -14.07 -41.30 -24.78
CA SER A 7 -12.76 -40.69 -24.46
C SER A 7 -12.73 -39.16 -24.46
N LEU A 8 -13.82 -38.48 -24.85
CA LEU A 8 -13.87 -37.01 -24.95
C LEU A 8 -14.42 -36.31 -23.70
N LEU A 9 -14.99 -37.06 -22.74
CA LEU A 9 -15.60 -36.49 -21.53
C LEU A 9 -14.62 -36.26 -20.38
N PHE A 10 -13.40 -36.80 -20.44
CA PHE A 10 -12.39 -36.63 -19.38
C PHE A 10 -11.42 -35.46 -19.60
N VAL A 11 -11.40 -34.84 -20.79
CA VAL A 11 -10.47 -33.72 -21.07
C VAL A 11 -11.08 -32.36 -20.69
N PHE A 12 -12.41 -32.24 -20.64
CA PHE A 12 -13.06 -30.96 -20.30
C PHE A 12 -13.09 -30.65 -18.80
N ALA A 13 -12.94 -31.66 -17.93
CA ALA A 13 -12.94 -31.46 -16.48
C ALA A 13 -11.58 -30.99 -15.92
N ALA A 14 -10.49 -31.17 -16.68
CA ALA A 14 -9.14 -30.81 -16.21
C ALA A 14 -8.76 -29.33 -16.46
N VAL A 15 -9.53 -28.59 -17.28
CA VAL A 15 -9.22 -27.19 -17.63
C VAL A 15 -9.88 -26.19 -16.68
N LEU A 16 -10.83 -26.62 -15.84
CA LEU A 16 -11.55 -25.72 -14.92
C LEU A 16 -10.91 -25.57 -13.53
N SER A 17 -9.85 -26.31 -13.21
CA SER A 17 -9.17 -26.21 -11.90
C SER A 17 -8.04 -25.16 -11.85
N ALA A 18 -7.83 -24.37 -12.90
CA ALA A 18 -6.75 -23.36 -12.94
C ALA A 18 -7.19 -21.92 -12.63
N CYS A 19 -8.48 -21.65 -12.38
CA CYS A 19 -8.97 -20.33 -12.03
C CYS A 19 -9.55 -20.31 -10.62
N SER A 20 -8.68 -20.45 -9.61
CA SER A 20 -9.03 -20.09 -8.23
C SER A 20 -7.95 -19.16 -7.72
N ASP A 21 -8.37 -18.06 -7.09
CA ASP A 21 -7.56 -17.01 -6.45
C ASP A 21 -7.29 -15.73 -7.25
N LEU A 22 -8.24 -15.29 -8.07
CA LEU A 22 -8.44 -13.84 -8.21
C LEU A 22 -9.12 -13.34 -6.92
N VAL A 23 -8.33 -13.16 -5.86
CA VAL A 23 -8.71 -12.30 -4.74
C VAL A 23 -8.99 -10.94 -5.36
N SER A 24 -10.27 -10.65 -5.60
CA SER A 24 -10.73 -9.32 -6.00
C SER A 24 -10.33 -8.37 -4.88
N THR A 25 -9.11 -7.83 -4.99
CA THR A 25 -8.58 -6.90 -4.02
C THR A 25 -9.24 -5.58 -4.35
N LYS A 26 -10.45 -5.37 -3.81
CA LYS A 26 -11.22 -4.16 -4.00
C LYS A 26 -10.35 -2.97 -3.61
N VAL A 27 -10.03 -2.13 -4.59
CA VAL A 27 -9.27 -0.90 -4.37
C VAL A 27 -10.14 0.04 -3.52
N ASP A 28 -9.59 0.52 -2.42
CA ASP A 28 -10.19 1.65 -1.70
C ASP A 28 -9.90 2.93 -2.51
N LYS A 29 -10.96 3.58 -2.97
CA LYS A 29 -10.87 4.75 -3.86
C LYS A 29 -10.60 6.06 -3.10
N ARG A 30 -10.72 6.05 -1.78
CA ARG A 30 -10.46 7.23 -0.96
C ARG A 30 -9.00 7.63 -1.03
N ASP A 31 -8.71 8.92 -0.98
CA ASP A 31 -7.32 9.36 -0.87
C ASP A 31 -6.80 9.15 0.55
N PHE A 32 -5.79 8.30 0.70
CA PHE A 32 -5.13 8.08 1.98
C PHE A 32 -4.08 9.16 2.32
N ALA A 33 -3.68 9.98 1.34
CA ALA A 33 -2.74 11.07 1.58
C ALA A 33 -3.44 12.23 2.30
N VAL A 34 -3.00 12.52 3.53
CA VAL A 34 -3.42 13.72 4.27
C VAL A 34 -2.55 14.92 3.93
N ASP A 35 -1.24 14.68 3.80
CA ASP A 35 -0.26 15.71 3.48
C ASP A 35 0.97 15.12 2.79
N ILE A 36 1.78 16.00 2.22
CA ILE A 36 3.10 15.70 1.67
C ILE A 36 4.17 16.15 2.66
N TYR A 37 5.21 15.34 2.81
CA TYR A 37 6.42 15.70 3.56
C TYR A 37 7.67 15.26 2.78
N TYR A 38 8.85 15.64 3.26
CA TYR A 38 10.12 15.30 2.61
C TYR A 38 11.00 14.49 3.57
N PRO A 39 10.95 13.15 3.51
CA PRO A 39 11.79 12.30 4.34
C PRO A 39 13.29 12.51 4.05
N ALA A 40 14.13 12.25 5.05
CA ALA A 40 15.57 12.33 4.89
C ALA A 40 16.07 11.22 3.95
N ALA A 41 17.23 11.44 3.30
CA ALA A 41 17.76 10.51 2.31
C ALA A 41 17.98 9.09 2.86
N ASN A 42 18.40 8.97 4.12
CA ASN A 42 18.58 7.69 4.81
C ASN A 42 17.24 6.98 5.07
N GLU A 43 16.17 7.71 5.38
CA GLU A 43 14.82 7.15 5.57
C GLU A 43 14.27 6.59 4.26
N ILE A 44 14.46 7.32 3.16
CA ILE A 44 14.10 6.86 1.81
C ILE A 44 14.86 5.58 1.47
N GLN A 45 16.18 5.55 1.70
CA GLN A 45 17.01 4.38 1.43
C GLN A 45 16.55 3.14 2.23
N LEU A 46 16.27 3.32 3.52
CA LEU A 46 15.79 2.25 4.38
C LEU A 46 14.43 1.73 3.92
N ALA A 47 13.49 2.63 3.62
CA ALA A 47 12.17 2.25 3.12
C ALA A 47 12.26 1.52 1.77
N GLN A 48 13.13 1.95 0.85
CA GLN A 48 13.39 1.24 -0.40
C GLN A 48 13.95 -0.17 -0.15
N GLN A 49 14.85 -0.34 0.82
CA GLN A 49 15.36 -1.65 1.19
C GLN A 49 14.25 -2.57 1.69
N HIS A 50 13.37 -2.08 2.56
CA HIS A 50 12.20 -2.84 3.02
C HIS A 50 11.26 -3.22 1.87
N ALA A 51 11.03 -2.29 0.94
CA ALA A 51 10.21 -2.52 -0.25
C ALA A 51 10.78 -3.64 -1.13
N ARG A 52 12.10 -3.61 -1.36
CA ARG A 52 12.83 -4.63 -2.12
C ARG A 52 12.73 -6.01 -1.47
N GLN A 53 12.99 -6.09 -0.16
CA GLN A 53 12.90 -7.34 0.59
C GLN A 53 11.48 -7.93 0.51
N TYR A 54 10.47 -7.08 0.68
CA TYR A 54 9.08 -7.48 0.51
C TYR A 54 8.81 -8.00 -0.91
N TRP A 55 9.21 -7.24 -1.93
CA TRP A 55 8.94 -7.59 -3.32
C TRP A 55 9.64 -8.89 -3.73
N GLN A 56 10.91 -9.08 -3.35
CA GLN A 56 11.65 -10.32 -3.58
C GLN A 56 10.93 -11.55 -2.99
N LYS A 57 10.30 -11.39 -1.84
CA LYS A 57 9.60 -12.48 -1.15
C LYS A 57 8.23 -12.79 -1.73
N TYR A 58 7.51 -11.79 -2.25
CA TYR A 58 6.09 -11.93 -2.58
C TYR A 58 5.72 -11.66 -4.05
N ALA A 59 6.65 -11.21 -4.90
CA ALA A 59 6.37 -10.84 -6.30
C ALA A 59 5.68 -11.96 -7.09
N SER A 60 6.13 -13.22 -6.95
CA SER A 60 5.56 -14.36 -7.66
C SER A 60 4.08 -14.63 -7.31
N ARG A 61 3.67 -14.30 -6.08
CA ARG A 61 2.30 -14.48 -5.59
C ARG A 61 1.40 -13.29 -5.94
N LEU A 62 1.95 -12.09 -5.90
CA LEU A 62 1.18 -10.86 -6.10
C LEU A 62 0.90 -10.56 -7.57
N GLY A 63 1.69 -11.13 -8.49
CA GLY A 63 1.56 -10.87 -9.92
C GLY A 63 1.98 -9.44 -10.26
N ALA A 64 1.44 -8.90 -11.36
CA ALA A 64 1.85 -7.60 -11.89
C ALA A 64 1.22 -6.40 -11.16
N GLU A 65 0.23 -6.60 -10.28
CA GLU A 65 -0.59 -5.52 -9.73
C GLU A 65 -0.73 -5.55 -8.19
N PRO A 66 -0.68 -4.37 -7.53
CA PRO A 66 -0.35 -3.06 -8.09
C PRO A 66 1.16 -2.87 -8.24
N ARG A 67 1.57 -2.15 -9.30
CA ARG A 67 2.96 -1.76 -9.58
C ARG A 67 3.63 -1.03 -8.40
N TYR A 68 2.86 -0.27 -7.63
CA TYR A 68 3.38 0.60 -6.58
C TYR A 68 3.15 0.00 -5.19
N LEU A 69 4.09 0.24 -4.28
CA LEU A 69 4.01 -0.15 -2.88
C LEU A 69 4.04 1.10 -2.00
N VAL A 70 3.19 1.14 -0.97
CA VAL A 70 3.23 2.16 0.09
C VAL A 70 4.05 1.60 1.25
N VAL A 71 5.15 2.26 1.56
CA VAL A 71 6.17 1.75 2.51
C VAL A 71 6.43 2.78 3.58
N THR A 72 6.47 2.34 4.85
CA THR A 72 6.79 3.23 5.97
C THR A 72 8.22 3.72 5.85
N ALA A 73 8.39 5.04 5.90
CA ALA A 73 9.70 5.69 5.84
C ALA A 73 10.09 6.34 7.16
N SER A 74 9.15 7.01 7.84
CA SER A 74 9.44 7.74 9.06
C SER A 74 8.29 7.74 10.06
N SER A 75 8.61 8.10 11.29
CA SER A 75 7.64 8.50 12.32
C SER A 75 7.82 9.99 12.56
N ILE A 76 6.76 10.76 12.38
CA ILE A 76 6.75 12.22 12.50
C ILE A 76 6.06 12.56 13.81
N LEU A 77 6.75 13.24 14.71
CA LEU A 77 6.18 13.64 16.00
C LEU A 77 5.04 14.63 15.77
N ALA A 78 4.03 14.59 16.63
CA ALA A 78 2.91 15.52 16.54
C ALA A 78 3.36 16.99 16.67
N SER A 79 4.47 17.24 17.37
CA SER A 79 5.10 18.56 17.48
C SER A 79 5.78 19.06 16.21
N GLU A 80 6.08 18.17 15.26
CA GLU A 80 6.66 18.51 13.95
C GLU A 80 5.57 18.85 12.92
N LEU A 81 4.31 18.59 13.25
CA LEU A 81 3.16 18.92 12.40
C LEU A 81 2.83 20.41 12.54
N ASN A 82 2.70 21.08 11.40
CA ASN A 82 2.33 22.49 11.38
C ASN A 82 0.87 22.69 11.81
N ALA A 83 0.52 23.92 12.19
CA ALA A 83 -0.85 24.26 12.58
C ALA A 83 -1.87 23.99 11.45
N GLU A 84 -1.45 24.17 10.19
CA GLU A 84 -2.28 23.91 9.00
C GLU A 84 -2.65 22.44 8.81
N PHE A 85 -1.91 21.51 9.43
CA PHE A 85 -2.18 20.08 9.35
C PHE A 85 -3.59 19.75 9.88
N SER A 86 -4.06 20.48 10.90
CA SER A 86 -5.44 20.37 11.40
C SER A 86 -6.49 20.64 10.31
N ILE A 87 -6.28 21.65 9.48
CA ILE A 87 -7.18 21.99 8.36
C ILE A 87 -7.14 20.89 7.29
N LYS A 88 -5.97 20.27 7.07
CA LYS A 88 -5.83 19.15 6.13
C LYS A 88 -6.53 17.89 6.62
N LEU A 89 -6.49 17.64 7.93
CA LEU A 89 -7.22 16.54 8.56
C LEU A 89 -8.73 16.69 8.36
N ASP A 90 -9.28 17.89 8.54
CA ASP A 90 -10.72 18.16 8.35
C ASP A 90 -11.19 17.93 6.90
N ARG A 91 -10.28 18.09 5.93
CA ARG A 91 -10.55 17.91 4.49
C ARG A 91 -10.21 16.52 3.97
N SER A 92 -9.54 15.69 4.77
CA SER A 92 -9.11 14.36 4.37
C SER A 92 -10.28 13.39 4.36
N GLU A 93 -10.27 12.48 3.39
CA GLU A 93 -11.23 11.37 3.29
C GLU A 93 -10.91 10.22 4.29
N THR A 94 -9.73 10.28 4.94
CA THR A 94 -9.14 9.20 5.75
C THR A 94 -8.34 9.75 6.95
N SER A 95 -9.00 10.54 7.80
CA SER A 95 -8.41 11.13 9.02
C SER A 95 -9.16 10.78 10.31
N GLY A 96 -10.14 9.87 10.26
CA GLY A 96 -11.02 9.59 11.40
C GLY A 96 -10.27 9.05 12.62
N ALA A 97 -9.17 8.33 12.41
CA ALA A 97 -8.29 7.82 13.47
C ALA A 97 -7.64 8.94 14.26
N TYR A 98 -7.36 10.11 13.66
CA TYR A 98 -6.76 11.23 14.38
C TYR A 98 -7.66 11.72 15.53
N PHE A 99 -8.95 11.94 15.22
CA PHE A 99 -9.92 12.45 16.17
C PHE A 99 -10.38 11.41 17.20
N THR A 100 -10.35 10.13 16.86
CA THR A 100 -10.81 9.04 17.73
C THR A 100 -9.71 8.45 18.62
N GLN A 101 -8.46 8.45 18.16
CA GLN A 101 -7.32 7.89 18.90
C GLN A 101 -6.60 8.94 19.76
N GLY A 102 -7.05 10.20 19.75
CA GLY A 102 -6.45 11.27 20.54
C GLY A 102 -5.03 11.63 20.09
N ILE A 103 -4.69 11.32 18.84
CA ILE A 103 -3.48 11.82 18.19
C ILE A 103 -3.69 13.33 18.10
N SER A 104 -3.14 14.05 19.05
CA SER A 104 -3.21 15.50 19.16
C SER A 104 -1.80 16.04 19.16
N SER A 105 -1.64 17.33 18.89
CA SER A 105 -0.35 18.03 18.95
C SER A 105 0.36 17.90 20.31
N SER A 106 -0.35 17.50 21.38
CA SER A 106 0.20 17.20 22.71
C SER A 106 0.48 15.72 22.97
N SER A 107 0.05 14.82 22.07
CA SER A 107 0.28 13.38 22.21
C SER A 107 1.71 13.01 21.79
N LYS A 108 2.36 12.13 22.55
CA LYS A 108 3.65 11.52 22.15
C LYS A 108 3.51 10.58 20.95
N GLN A 109 2.28 10.28 20.53
CA GLN A 109 1.98 9.47 19.35
C GLN A 109 2.11 10.35 18.11
N GLY A 110 3.19 10.12 17.37
CA GLY A 110 3.39 10.74 16.07
C GLY A 110 2.48 10.14 14.99
N VAL A 111 2.47 10.78 13.82
CA VAL A 111 1.92 10.21 12.59
C VAL A 111 3.01 9.47 11.83
N ARG A 112 2.62 8.60 10.89
CA ARG A 112 3.59 7.88 10.06
C ARG A 112 3.72 8.53 8.69
N GLY A 113 4.96 8.65 8.25
CA GLY A 113 5.32 9.06 6.91
C GLY A 113 5.62 7.84 6.04
N PHE A 114 5.17 7.89 4.79
CA PHE A 114 5.29 6.79 3.84
C PHE A 114 5.88 7.30 2.52
N ILE A 115 6.61 6.44 1.82
CA ILE A 115 7.00 6.68 0.43
C ILE A 115 6.22 5.74 -0.50
N ILE A 116 6.14 6.14 -1.76
CA ILE A 116 5.68 5.26 -2.85
C ILE A 116 6.90 4.67 -3.53
N PHE A 117 6.98 3.34 -3.52
CA PHE A 117 8.01 2.57 -4.19
C PHE A 117 7.47 1.99 -5.50
N ASP A 118 8.20 2.15 -6.58
CA ASP A 118 7.90 1.59 -7.89
C ASP A 118 8.69 0.29 -8.11
N THR A 119 7.96 -0.82 -8.19
CA THR A 119 8.54 -2.16 -8.38
C THR A 119 9.19 -2.35 -9.75
N GLN A 120 8.86 -1.53 -10.76
CA GLN A 120 9.45 -1.63 -12.09
C GLN A 120 10.81 -0.92 -12.17
N THR A 121 10.92 0.25 -11.54
CA THR A 121 12.17 1.03 -11.54
C THR A 121 13.06 0.73 -10.34
N ASP A 122 12.56 -0.08 -9.39
CA ASP A 122 13.24 -0.45 -8.15
C ASP A 122 13.63 0.77 -7.28
N ARG A 123 12.80 1.82 -7.34
CA ARG A 123 13.06 3.13 -6.74
C ARG A 123 11.81 3.77 -6.12
N ALA A 124 12.03 4.71 -5.21
CA ALA A 124 10.96 5.63 -4.81
C ALA A 124 10.51 6.46 -6.02
N VAL A 125 9.22 6.75 -6.13
CA VAL A 125 8.65 7.51 -7.27
C VAL A 125 9.12 8.97 -7.27
N GLY A 126 9.50 9.50 -6.11
CA GLY A 126 10.03 10.86 -5.99
C GLY A 126 10.70 11.09 -4.62
N PRO A 127 11.22 12.31 -4.39
CA PRO A 127 11.81 12.69 -3.11
C PRO A 127 10.77 12.93 -2.01
N GLN A 128 9.49 13.08 -2.38
CA GLN A 128 8.41 13.31 -1.43
C GLN A 128 7.90 12.01 -0.79
N GLY A 129 7.43 12.14 0.44
CA GLY A 129 6.61 11.16 1.13
C GLY A 129 5.21 11.71 1.41
N TYR A 130 4.34 10.83 1.91
CA TYR A 130 2.94 11.11 2.21
C TYR A 130 2.67 10.76 3.67
N ILE A 131 1.94 11.65 4.35
CA ILE A 131 1.41 11.38 5.68
C ILE A 131 0.08 10.65 5.52
N ILE A 132 -0.01 9.47 6.12
CA ILE A 132 -1.24 8.67 6.17
C ILE A 132 -1.63 8.48 7.63
N VAL A 133 -2.86 8.87 7.97
CA VAL A 133 -3.40 8.85 9.34
C VAL A 133 -4.20 7.58 9.58
N ASP A 134 -5.23 7.34 8.76
CA ASP A 134 -5.99 6.09 8.80
C ASP A 134 -5.19 5.00 8.08
N VAL A 135 -4.16 4.49 8.75
CA VAL A 135 -3.23 3.53 8.15
C VAL A 135 -3.99 2.27 7.69
N PRO A 136 -3.94 1.90 6.39
CA PRO A 136 -4.69 0.77 5.87
C PRO A 136 -4.14 -0.58 6.39
N SER A 137 -4.92 -1.64 6.18
CA SER A 137 -4.45 -2.99 6.51
C SER A 137 -3.40 -3.47 5.52
N ARG A 138 -2.40 -4.21 6.00
CA ARG A 138 -1.33 -4.73 5.13
C ARG A 138 -1.89 -5.59 4.01
N GLY A 139 -1.41 -5.36 2.79
CA GLY A 139 -1.86 -6.02 1.57
C GLY A 139 -3.05 -5.35 0.90
N GLN A 140 -3.72 -4.41 1.55
CA GLN A 140 -4.80 -3.62 0.95
C GLN A 140 -4.25 -2.76 -0.20
N ILE A 141 -5.03 -2.63 -1.27
CA ILE A 141 -4.73 -1.71 -2.37
C ILE A 141 -5.49 -0.40 -2.10
N VAL A 142 -4.74 0.69 -2.01
CA VAL A 142 -5.25 2.02 -1.65
C VAL A 142 -4.81 3.06 -2.67
N ARG A 143 -5.55 4.16 -2.75
CA ARG A 143 -5.10 5.35 -3.46
C ARG A 143 -4.34 6.26 -2.51
N VAL A 144 -3.13 6.67 -2.89
CA VAL A 144 -2.32 7.68 -2.20
C VAL A 144 -1.95 8.74 -3.23
N ALA A 145 -2.57 9.91 -3.14
CA ALA A 145 -2.55 10.93 -4.18
C ALA A 145 -2.95 10.32 -5.54
N ASP A 146 -2.04 10.35 -6.52
CA ASP A 146 -2.25 9.85 -7.89
C ASP A 146 -1.90 8.37 -8.06
N TYR A 147 -1.45 7.69 -7.00
CA TYR A 147 -0.94 6.32 -7.08
C TYR A 147 -1.95 5.32 -6.49
N THR A 148 -2.27 4.28 -7.26
CA THR A 148 -2.90 3.07 -6.73
C THR A 148 -1.80 2.10 -6.32
N ALA A 149 -1.70 1.82 -5.03
CA ALA A 149 -0.54 1.14 -4.46
C ALA A 149 -0.94 0.14 -3.38
N ARG A 150 -0.16 -0.94 -3.23
CA ARG A 150 -0.35 -1.92 -2.17
C ARG A 150 0.31 -1.43 -0.91
N TYR A 151 -0.44 -1.36 0.18
CA TYR A 151 0.13 -1.03 1.47
C TYR A 151 0.92 -2.19 2.05
N ILE A 152 2.20 -1.98 2.35
CA ILE A 152 3.08 -3.02 2.92
C ILE A 152 3.61 -2.65 4.31
N GLY A 153 3.38 -1.44 4.78
CA GLY A 153 3.93 -0.93 6.05
C GLY A 153 5.45 -0.92 6.06
N ALA A 154 6.06 -1.43 7.13
CA ALA A 154 7.52 -1.54 7.26
C ALA A 154 8.15 -2.67 6.42
N GLY A 155 7.38 -3.42 5.64
CA GLY A 155 7.91 -4.41 4.68
C GLY A 155 8.44 -5.73 5.27
N THR A 156 8.41 -5.94 6.59
CA THR A 156 8.92 -7.15 7.28
C THR A 156 8.06 -8.40 7.14
#